data_AF-A0A2G3NNW8-F1
#
_entry.id   AF-A0A2G3NNW8-F1
#
_cell.length_a   1.000
_cell.length_b   1.000
_cell.length_c   1.000
_cell.angle_alpha   90.00
_cell.angle_beta   90.00
_cell.angle_gamma   90.00
#
_symmetry.space_group_name_H-M   'P 1'
#
loop_
_entity.id
_entity.type
_entity.pdbx_description
1 polymer ?
#
loop_
_entity_poly.entity_id
_entity_poly.type
_entity_poly.pdbx_seq_one_letter_code
_entity_poly.pdbx_strand_id
1 'polypeptide(L)'
;MTVNSFNTELLDFLVVRIPDKKLIEYVVMMLPDRYFYYPEIETDRFSSYREEVNELINNARKTINDYSGMNATYLQKEYHSELEQLVTRKRKLLVFGILLQEEDKRREILYELIQDNHLTKHLNRMKEVFRE
;
A
#
# COMPACT_ATOMS: atom_id res chain seq x y z
N MET A 1 -8.70 -26.33 -19.41
CA MET A 1 -8.80 -25.51 -18.18
C MET A 1 -7.43 -25.51 -17.52
N THR A 2 -6.60 -24.50 -17.79
CA THR A 2 -5.33 -24.30 -17.08
C THR A 2 -5.67 -23.78 -15.69
N VAL A 3 -5.71 -24.65 -14.70
CA VAL A 3 -5.65 -24.22 -13.30
C VAL A 3 -4.35 -23.40 -13.20
N ASN A 4 -4.47 -22.10 -12.91
CA ASN A 4 -3.39 -21.12 -12.97
C ASN A 4 -2.15 -21.65 -12.24
N SER A 5 -1.10 -22.05 -12.97
CA SER A 5 0.14 -22.59 -12.37
C SER A 5 0.75 -21.64 -11.35
N PHE A 6 0.57 -20.32 -11.56
CA PHE A 6 0.99 -19.26 -10.64
C PHE A 6 0.34 -19.32 -9.25
N ASN A 7 -0.91 -19.81 -9.16
CA ASN A 7 -1.60 -19.92 -7.86
C ASN A 7 -1.07 -21.11 -7.07
N THR A 8 -0.71 -22.19 -7.75
CA THR A 8 -0.07 -23.36 -7.14
C THR A 8 1.33 -23.03 -6.65
N GLU A 9 2.15 -22.37 -7.47
CA GLU A 9 3.53 -22.02 -7.07
C GLU A 9 3.61 -21.05 -5.90
N LEU A 10 2.66 -20.10 -5.79
CA LEU A 10 2.58 -19.20 -4.65
C LEU A 10 2.25 -19.98 -3.37
N LEU A 11 1.29 -20.89 -3.46
CA LEU A 11 0.88 -21.71 -2.34
C LEU A 11 2.05 -22.59 -1.87
N ASP A 12 2.73 -23.25 -2.80
CA ASP A 12 3.93 -24.05 -2.52
C ASP A 12 5.02 -23.19 -1.85
N PHE A 13 5.24 -21.96 -2.32
CA PHE A 13 6.21 -21.05 -1.73
C PHE A 13 5.90 -20.71 -0.26
N LEU A 14 4.63 -20.48 0.09
CA LEU A 14 4.17 -20.11 1.43
C LEU A 14 4.03 -21.31 2.38
N VAL A 15 3.64 -22.49 1.87
CA VAL A 15 3.43 -23.69 2.68
C VAL A 15 4.75 -24.25 3.22
N VAL A 16 5.80 -24.24 2.41
CA VAL A 16 7.11 -24.78 2.82
C VAL A 16 7.92 -23.85 3.72
N ARG A 17 7.38 -22.66 4.06
CA ARG A 17 8.06 -21.64 4.86
C ARG A 17 7.26 -21.25 6.08
N ILE A 18 7.97 -20.82 7.11
CA ILE A 18 7.35 -20.14 8.25
C ILE A 18 7.10 -18.68 7.83
N PRO A 19 5.87 -18.15 7.93
CA PRO A 19 5.57 -16.76 7.69
C PRO A 19 6.08 -15.90 8.86
N ASP A 20 7.41 -15.72 8.88
CA ASP A 20 8.11 -14.94 9.88
C ASP A 20 7.98 -13.43 9.63
N LYS A 21 8.50 -12.64 10.56
CA LYS A 21 8.47 -11.18 10.47
C LYS A 21 9.11 -10.66 9.18
N LYS A 22 10.21 -11.26 8.72
CA LYS A 22 10.94 -10.80 7.54
C LYS A 22 10.11 -10.99 6.27
N LEU A 23 9.47 -12.15 6.12
CA LEU A 23 8.61 -12.42 4.98
C LEU A 23 7.38 -11.50 4.98
N ILE A 24 6.75 -11.33 6.15
CA ILE A 24 5.60 -10.44 6.30
C ILE A 24 5.97 -9.00 5.93
N GLU A 25 7.06 -8.47 6.49
CA GLU A 25 7.53 -7.12 6.18
C GLU A 25 7.84 -6.97 4.69
N TYR A 26 8.49 -7.95 4.07
CA TYR A 26 8.80 -7.92 2.65
C TYR A 26 7.55 -7.83 1.77
N VAL A 27 6.55 -8.68 2.02
CA VAL A 27 5.27 -8.65 1.29
C VAL A 27 4.54 -7.34 1.51
N VAL A 28 4.42 -6.89 2.76
CA VAL A 28 3.73 -5.63 3.08
C VAL A 28 4.44 -4.42 2.47
N MET A 29 5.76 -4.41 2.33
CA MET A 29 6.51 -3.34 1.66
C MET A 29 6.27 -3.31 0.15
N MET A 30 5.99 -4.44 -0.49
CA MET A 30 5.67 -4.50 -1.92
C MET A 30 4.26 -4.00 -2.25
N LEU A 31 3.35 -3.92 -1.26
CA LEU A 31 2.03 -3.33 -1.46
C LEU A 31 2.19 -1.88 -1.94
N PRO A 32 1.40 -1.43 -2.93
CA PRO A 32 1.47 -0.05 -3.39
C PRO A 32 0.82 0.87 -2.35
N ASP A 33 1.30 2.12 -2.24
CA ASP A 33 0.76 3.09 -1.25
C ASP A 33 -0.76 3.26 -1.36
N ARG A 34 -1.29 3.15 -2.58
CA ARG A 34 -2.73 3.21 -2.88
C ARG A 34 -3.57 2.23 -2.08
N TYR A 35 -3.03 1.05 -1.76
CA TYR A 35 -3.71 0.07 -0.91
C TYR A 35 -4.12 0.66 0.45
N PHE A 36 -3.33 1.61 0.97
CA PHE A 36 -3.53 2.16 2.31
C PHE A 36 -4.38 3.42 2.34
N TYR A 37 -4.24 4.29 1.33
CA TYR A 37 -4.95 5.58 1.31
C TYR A 37 -6.26 5.56 0.51
N TYR A 38 -6.47 4.67 -0.49
CA TYR A 38 -7.73 4.66 -1.25
C TYR A 38 -8.96 4.44 -0.37
N PRO A 39 -8.97 3.49 0.59
CA PRO A 39 -10.11 3.31 1.47
C PRO A 39 -10.46 4.58 2.28
N GLU A 40 -9.47 5.43 2.57
CA GLU A 40 -9.64 6.68 3.33
C GLU A 40 -10.07 7.85 2.43
N ILE A 41 -9.75 7.79 1.14
CA ILE A 41 -10.30 8.68 0.11
C ILE A 41 -11.76 8.32 -0.17
N GLU A 42 -12.11 7.03 -0.15
CA GLU A 42 -13.48 6.55 -0.37
C GLU A 42 -14.39 6.75 0.85
N THR A 43 -13.83 6.97 2.05
CA THR A 43 -14.57 7.18 3.32
C THR A 43 -14.55 8.63 3.82
N ASP A 44 -14.56 9.58 2.89
CA ASP A 44 -14.75 11.05 3.04
C ASP A 44 -13.59 11.90 3.60
N ARG A 45 -12.84 11.45 4.60
CA ARG A 45 -11.91 12.39 5.29
C ARG A 45 -10.81 12.94 4.37
N PHE A 46 -10.22 12.11 3.51
CA PHE A 46 -9.17 12.55 2.59
C PHE A 46 -9.71 13.02 1.23
N SER A 47 -10.94 12.65 0.85
CA SER A 47 -11.58 13.22 -0.35
C SER A 47 -11.92 14.68 -0.14
N SER A 48 -12.52 15.06 1.00
CA SER A 48 -12.86 16.46 1.31
C SER A 48 -11.60 17.33 1.34
N TYR A 49 -10.52 16.86 1.98
CA TYR A 49 -9.27 17.61 2.01
C TYR A 49 -8.61 17.75 0.63
N ARG A 50 -8.67 16.70 -0.21
CA ARG A 50 -8.20 16.77 -1.61
C ARG A 50 -9.02 17.77 -2.43
N GLU A 51 -10.34 17.80 -2.23
CA GLU A 51 -11.23 18.74 -2.91
C GLU A 51 -10.95 20.18 -2.50
N GLU A 52 -10.80 20.45 -1.19
CA GLU A 52 -10.44 21.76 -0.66
C GLU A 52 -9.09 22.25 -1.22
N VAL A 53 -8.06 21.40 -1.22
CA VAL A 53 -6.76 21.75 -1.79
C VAL A 53 -6.88 22.08 -3.28
N ASN A 54 -7.64 21.29 -4.04
CA ASN A 54 -7.86 21.54 -5.46
C ASN A 54 -8.67 22.82 -5.72
N GLU A 55 -9.69 23.10 -4.92
CA GLU A 55 -10.46 24.35 -5.01
C GLU A 55 -9.60 25.56 -4.70
N LEU A 56 -8.80 25.51 -3.64
CA LEU A 56 -7.87 26.58 -3.28
C LEU A 56 -6.85 26.83 -4.39
N ILE A 57 -6.28 25.78 -4.98
CA ILE A 57 -5.35 25.91 -6.12
C ILE A 57 -6.06 26.52 -7.34
N ASN A 58 -7.26 26.06 -7.66
CA ASN A 58 -8.01 26.54 -8.81
C ASN A 58 -8.45 28.01 -8.64
N ASN A 59 -8.87 28.40 -7.44
CA ASN A 59 -9.24 29.76 -7.11
C ASN A 59 -8.03 30.69 -7.14
N ALA A 60 -6.91 30.25 -6.56
CA ALA A 60 -5.69 31.03 -6.53
C ALA A 60 -5.08 31.25 -7.95
N ARG A 61 -5.24 30.28 -8.87
CA ARG A 61 -4.88 30.45 -10.29
C ARG A 61 -5.76 31.45 -11.05
N LYS A 62 -7.03 31.63 -10.65
CA LYS A 62 -7.94 32.61 -11.27
C LYS A 62 -7.62 34.04 -10.84
N THR A 63 -7.03 34.21 -9.66
CA THR A 63 -6.63 35.51 -9.09
C THR A 63 -5.19 35.84 -9.46
N ILE A 64 -4.97 36.11 -10.76
CA ILE A 64 -3.64 36.20 -11.41
C ILE A 64 -2.69 37.24 -10.77
N ASN A 65 -3.18 38.24 -10.03
CA ASN A 65 -2.35 39.34 -9.53
C ASN A 65 -1.66 39.11 -8.17
N ASP A 66 -2.12 38.17 -7.32
CA ASP A 66 -1.55 37.93 -5.98
C ASP A 66 -0.96 36.51 -5.81
N TYR A 67 -0.99 35.72 -6.87
CA TYR A 67 -0.59 34.31 -6.83
C TYR A 67 0.92 34.15 -6.90
N SER A 68 1.57 34.12 -5.73
CA SER A 68 2.90 33.52 -5.66
C SER A 68 2.72 32.00 -5.71
N GLY A 69 3.22 31.35 -6.76
CA GLY A 69 3.14 29.87 -6.93
C GLY A 69 3.73 29.05 -5.77
N MET A 70 4.32 29.71 -4.76
CA MET A 70 4.80 29.14 -3.51
C MET A 70 3.67 28.52 -2.67
N ASN A 71 2.48 29.12 -2.61
CA ASN A 71 1.41 28.67 -1.69
C ASN A 71 0.75 27.36 -2.14
N ALA A 72 0.43 27.19 -3.42
CA ALA A 72 -0.16 25.96 -3.93
C ALA A 72 0.81 24.77 -3.90
N THR A 73 2.08 25.02 -4.21
CA THR A 73 3.12 23.99 -4.15
C THR A 73 3.30 23.49 -2.71
N TYR A 74 3.22 24.40 -1.74
CA TYR A 74 3.25 24.06 -0.31
C TYR A 74 2.05 23.21 0.10
N LEU A 75 0.82 23.60 -0.25
CA LEU A 75 -0.40 22.83 0.06
C LEU A 75 -0.39 21.43 -0.57
N GLN A 76 0.07 21.31 -1.83
CA GLN A 76 0.25 19.99 -2.45
C GLN A 76 1.27 19.15 -1.70
N LYS A 77 2.40 19.73 -1.28
CA LYS A 77 3.43 19.02 -0.53
C LYS A 77 2.93 18.58 0.84
N GLU A 78 2.16 19.41 1.52
CA GLU A 78 1.55 19.09 2.81
C GLU A 78 0.59 17.91 2.70
N TYR A 79 -0.32 17.93 1.71
CA TYR A 79 -1.21 16.81 1.41
C TYR A 79 -0.45 15.50 1.13
N HIS A 80 0.60 15.55 0.31
CA HIS A 80 1.41 14.35 0.02
C HIS A 80 2.14 13.84 1.29
N SER A 81 2.64 14.74 2.14
CA SER A 81 3.29 14.36 3.39
C SER A 81 2.32 13.65 4.34
N GLU A 82 1.07 14.12 4.44
CA GLU A 82 0.06 13.46 5.25
C GLU A 82 -0.28 12.05 4.73
N LEU A 83 -0.41 11.90 3.40
CA LEU A 83 -0.60 10.59 2.78
C LEU A 83 0.57 9.64 3.06
N GLU A 84 1.81 10.10 2.94
CA GLU A 84 3.00 9.30 3.25
C GLU A 84 3.02 8.84 4.71
N GLN A 85 2.66 9.73 5.64
CA GLN A 85 2.56 9.37 7.06
C GLN A 85 1.45 8.36 7.32
N LEU A 86 0.28 8.52 6.70
CA LEU A 86 -0.82 7.58 6.80
C LEU A 86 -0.43 6.19 6.30
N VAL A 87 0.18 6.12 5.11
CA VAL A 87 0.68 4.88 4.51
C VAL A 87 1.68 4.21 5.46
N THR A 88 2.64 4.97 5.97
CA THR A 88 3.67 4.47 6.90
C THR A 88 3.05 3.86 8.16
N ARG A 89 2.06 4.54 8.77
CA ARG A 89 1.35 4.06 9.96
C ARG A 89 0.58 2.78 9.65
N LYS A 90 -0.21 2.77 8.57
CA LYS A 90 -1.03 1.60 8.20
C LYS A 90 -0.19 0.39 7.81
N ARG A 91 0.94 0.58 7.12
CA ARG A 91 1.90 -0.51 6.84
C ARG A 91 2.38 -1.16 8.14
N LYS A 92 2.78 -0.36 9.12
CA LYS A 92 3.21 -0.86 10.44
C LYS A 92 2.09 -1.61 11.16
N LEU A 93 0.87 -1.07 11.14
CA LEU A 93 -0.30 -1.72 11.74
C LEU A 93 -0.63 -3.05 11.05
N LEU A 94 -0.54 -3.12 9.72
CA LEU A 94 -0.78 -4.35 8.97
C LEU A 94 0.25 -5.43 9.33
N VAL A 95 1.55 -5.10 9.35
CA VAL A 95 2.59 -6.05 9.79
C VAL A 95 2.30 -6.55 11.20
N PHE A 96 2.00 -5.63 12.13
CA PHE A 96 1.67 -5.99 13.51
C PHE A 96 0.44 -6.91 13.60
N GLY A 97 -0.64 -6.56 12.89
CA GLY A 97 -1.88 -7.35 12.88
C GLY A 97 -1.69 -8.76 12.34
N ILE A 98 -0.87 -8.94 11.30
CA ILE A 98 -0.52 -10.25 10.75
C ILE A 98 0.31 -11.04 11.78
N LEU A 99 1.31 -10.42 12.41
CA LEU A 99 2.14 -11.08 13.42
C LEU A 99 1.37 -11.59 14.63
N LEU A 100 0.22 -10.98 14.97
CA LEU A 100 -0.65 -11.46 16.04
C LEU A 100 -1.48 -12.69 15.68
N GLN A 101 -1.56 -13.05 14.40
CA GLN A 101 -2.32 -14.23 13.97
C GLN A 101 -1.53 -15.52 14.19
N GLU A 102 -2.24 -16.64 14.22
CA GLU A 102 -1.65 -17.98 14.14
C GLU A 102 -1.00 -18.22 12.78
N GLU A 103 -0.07 -19.17 12.72
CA GLU A 103 0.79 -19.41 11.54
C GLU A 103 0.00 -19.65 10.25
N ASP A 104 -1.04 -20.50 10.29
CA ASP A 104 -1.87 -20.79 9.12
C ASP A 104 -2.63 -19.56 8.64
N LYS A 105 -3.11 -18.74 9.58
CA LYS A 105 -3.82 -17.50 9.23
C LYS A 105 -2.88 -16.45 8.64
N ARG A 106 -1.61 -16.41 9.08
CA ARG A 106 -0.58 -15.58 8.44
C ARG A 106 -0.38 -15.98 6.99
N ARG A 107 -0.29 -17.29 6.68
CA ARG A 107 -0.16 -17.78 5.30
C ARG A 107 -1.33 -17.38 4.43
N GLU A 108 -2.54 -17.56 4.94
CA GLU A 108 -3.78 -17.19 4.25
C GLU A 108 -3.77 -15.69 3.90
N ILE A 109 -3.48 -14.82 4.88
CA ILE A 109 -3.43 -13.37 4.66
C ILE A 109 -2.34 -13.00 3.64
N LEU A 110 -1.14 -13.60 3.73
CA LEU A 110 -0.07 -13.33 2.77
C LEU A 110 -0.46 -13.78 1.35
N TYR A 111 -1.13 -14.92 1.22
CA TYR A 111 -1.63 -15.41 -0.05
C TYR A 111 -2.61 -14.41 -0.69
N GLU A 112 -3.61 -13.98 0.07
CA GLU A 112 -4.61 -12.99 -0.38
C GLU A 112 -3.95 -11.67 -0.79
N LEU A 113 -3.08 -11.11 0.06
CA LEU A 113 -2.36 -9.87 -0.24
C LEU A 113 -1.57 -9.94 -1.54
N ILE A 114 -0.89 -11.06 -1.79
CA ILE A 114 -0.08 -11.26 -3.01
C ILE A 114 -0.98 -11.39 -4.24
N GLN A 115 -2.11 -12.09 -4.13
CA GLN A 115 -3.07 -12.27 -5.22
C GLN A 115 -3.76 -10.95 -5.59
N ASP A 116 -4.37 -10.30 -4.60
CA ASP A 116 -5.20 -9.10 -4.77
C ASP A 116 -4.38 -7.91 -5.29
N ASN A 117 -3.10 -7.86 -4.95
CA ASN A 117 -2.19 -6.81 -5.40
C ASN A 117 -1.33 -7.23 -6.60
N HIS A 118 -1.63 -8.38 -7.22
CA HIS A 118 -0.93 -8.93 -8.38
C HIS A 118 0.60 -8.99 -8.21
N LEU A 119 1.05 -9.37 -7.01
CA LEU A 119 2.45 -9.48 -6.64
C LEU A 119 3.06 -10.84 -7.04
N THR A 120 2.27 -11.76 -7.59
CA THR A 120 2.73 -13.06 -8.12
C THR A 120 3.83 -12.93 -9.16
N LYS A 121 3.85 -11.84 -9.95
CA LYS A 121 4.93 -11.52 -10.88
C LYS A 121 6.31 -11.33 -10.21
N HIS A 122 6.33 -11.06 -8.91
CA HIS A 122 7.55 -10.94 -8.11
C HIS A 122 7.94 -12.23 -7.40
N LEU A 123 7.23 -13.34 -7.63
CA LEU A 123 7.44 -14.61 -6.91
C LEU A 123 8.86 -15.16 -7.08
N ASN A 124 9.43 -15.11 -8.28
CA ASN A 124 10.82 -15.56 -8.48
C ASN A 124 11.82 -14.72 -7.67
N ARG A 125 11.59 -13.40 -7.59
CA ARG A 125 12.43 -12.53 -6.76
C ARG A 125 12.25 -12.84 -5.27
N MET A 126 11.02 -13.09 -4.82
CA MET A 126 10.74 -13.53 -3.45
C MET A 126 11.47 -14.84 -3.13
N LYS A 127 11.37 -15.84 -4.02
CA LYS A 127 12.06 -17.13 -3.89
C LYS A 127 13.57 -16.98 -3.72
N GLU A 128 14.21 -16.06 -4.47
CA GLU A 128 15.64 -15.77 -4.32
C GLU A 128 16.00 -15.03 -3.03
N VAL A 129 15.19 -14.05 -2.60
CA VAL A 129 15.43 -13.32 -1.34
C VAL A 129 15.29 -14.23 -0.11
N PHE A 130 14.36 -15.19 -0.18
CA PHE A 130 14.06 -16.16 0.87
C PHE A 130 14.55 -17.56 0.50
N ARG A 131 15.68 -17.60 -0.21
CA ARG A 131 16.41 -18.83 -0.49
C ARG A 131 17.21 -19.17 0.76
N GLU A 132 16.76 -20.21 1.46
CA GLU A 132 17.59 -20.91 2.46
C GLU A 132 18.66 -21.74 1.75
#